data_AF-A0A1I7LDY0-F1
#
_entry.id   AF-A0A1I7LDY0-F1
#
_cell.length_a   1.000
_cell.length_b   1.000
_cell.length_c   1.000
_cell.angle_alpha   90.00
_cell.angle_beta   90.00
_cell.angle_gamma   90.00
#
_symmetry.space_group_name_H-M   'P 1'
#
loop_
_entity.id
_entity.type
_entity.pdbx_description
1 polymer ?
#
loop_
_entity_poly.entity_id
_entity_poly.type
_entity_poly.pdbx_seq_one_letter_code
_entity_poly.pdbx_strand_id
1 'polypeptide(L)'
;MGAFDWSQQAAANATADPDVPARDGTSARDLPSLVRSLMAAQAALLADQGGAIRTGGLANAYLARTASGVARMGPGLALLVQADRGNSGSPTLNVDSLGARPWRHFDGSVPQAGRIQAGSFHLVVATTLAGLGPSWVSDFGGISEGEAEDIGITTALIFGGI
;
A
#
# COMPACT_ATOMS: atom_id res chain seq x y z
N MET A 1 -4.68 -19.06 -13.35
CA MET A 1 -4.91 -17.68 -12.86
C MET A 1 -4.78 -17.74 -11.35
N GLY A 2 -4.34 -16.67 -10.71
CA GLY A 2 -4.05 -16.67 -9.27
C GLY A 2 -4.50 -15.38 -8.59
N ALA A 3 -4.02 -15.12 -7.38
CA ALA A 3 -4.47 -13.99 -6.57
C ALA A 3 -4.32 -12.61 -7.23
N PHE A 4 -3.39 -12.44 -8.19
CA PHE A 4 -3.25 -11.22 -8.99
C PHE A 4 -4.38 -10.99 -10.01
N ASP A 5 -5.08 -12.05 -10.41
CA ASP A 5 -6.19 -12.00 -11.37
C ASP A 5 -7.56 -11.93 -10.67
N TRP A 6 -7.60 -12.06 -9.34
CA TRP A 6 -8.83 -12.01 -8.56
C TRP A 6 -9.35 -10.57 -8.43
N SER A 7 -10.68 -10.44 -8.42
CA SER A 7 -11.36 -9.16 -8.26
C SER A 7 -11.51 -8.78 -6.79
N GLN A 8 -11.42 -7.48 -6.50
CA GLN A 8 -11.80 -6.90 -5.21
C GLN A 8 -13.32 -6.99 -4.95
N GLN A 9 -14.12 -7.34 -5.95
CA GLN A 9 -15.55 -7.60 -5.81
C GLN A 9 -15.78 -9.11 -5.70
N ALA A 10 -16.19 -9.58 -4.53
CA ALA A 10 -16.39 -11.01 -4.25
C ALA A 10 -17.32 -11.71 -5.27
N ALA A 11 -18.38 -11.04 -5.72
CA ALA A 11 -19.31 -11.60 -6.72
C ALA A 11 -18.64 -11.97 -8.06
N ALA A 12 -17.54 -11.30 -8.42
CA ALA A 12 -16.82 -11.56 -9.67
C ALA A 12 -15.83 -12.74 -9.59
N ASN A 13 -15.61 -13.32 -8.41
CA ASN A 13 -14.58 -14.35 -8.20
C ASN A 13 -15.07 -15.80 -8.39
N ALA A 14 -16.34 -16.02 -8.71
CA ALA A 14 -16.92 -17.37 -8.78
C ALA A 14 -16.22 -18.32 -9.78
N THR A 15 -15.64 -17.76 -10.84
CA THR A 15 -14.93 -18.50 -11.89
C THR A 15 -13.57 -17.90 -12.22
N ALA A 16 -13.04 -17.03 -11.35
CA ALA A 16 -11.77 -16.36 -11.58
C ALA A 16 -10.57 -17.33 -11.51
N ASP A 17 -10.72 -18.41 -10.73
CA ASP A 17 -9.70 -19.44 -10.57
C ASP A 17 -10.31 -20.83 -10.82
N PRO A 18 -9.84 -21.59 -11.83
CA PRO A 18 -10.31 -22.94 -12.08
C PRO A 18 -9.90 -23.95 -11.00
N ASP A 19 -8.80 -23.69 -10.27
CA ASP A 19 -8.29 -24.57 -9.21
C ASP A 19 -9.00 -24.33 -7.87
N VAL A 20 -9.63 -23.16 -7.71
CA VAL A 20 -10.44 -22.77 -6.54
C VAL A 20 -11.87 -22.39 -6.97
N PRO A 21 -12.68 -23.34 -7.47
CA PRO A 21 -14.02 -23.04 -7.94
C PRO A 21 -14.96 -22.69 -6.77
N ALA A 22 -15.38 -21.42 -6.68
CA ALA A 22 -16.26 -20.90 -5.63
C ALA A 22 -17.68 -20.60 -6.16
N ARG A 23 -18.27 -21.58 -6.85
CA ARG A 23 -19.61 -21.47 -7.48
C ARG A 23 -20.71 -21.75 -6.47
N ASP A 24 -21.88 -21.16 -6.69
CA ASP A 24 -23.04 -21.44 -5.84
C ASP A 24 -23.50 -22.90 -6.02
N GLY A 25 -23.82 -23.56 -4.90
CA GLY A 25 -24.33 -24.94 -4.90
C GLY A 25 -23.30 -26.07 -4.97
N THR A 26 -21.99 -25.78 -5.02
CA THR A 26 -20.94 -26.82 -5.05
C THR A 26 -20.53 -27.36 -3.68
N SER A 27 -21.03 -26.79 -2.58
CA SER A 27 -20.72 -27.20 -1.19
C SER A 27 -21.79 -26.72 -0.20
N ALA A 28 -21.54 -26.83 1.11
CA ALA A 28 -22.37 -26.20 2.14
C ALA A 28 -22.71 -24.74 1.78
N ARG A 29 -23.96 -24.33 2.01
CA ARG A 29 -24.62 -23.15 1.42
C ARG A 29 -23.78 -21.87 1.42
N ASP A 30 -22.96 -21.64 2.44
CA ASP A 30 -22.23 -20.37 2.63
C ASP A 30 -20.73 -20.44 2.26
N LEU A 31 -20.15 -21.64 2.12
CA LEU A 31 -18.71 -21.79 1.88
C LEU A 31 -18.24 -21.09 0.59
N PRO A 32 -18.94 -21.17 -0.56
CA PRO A 32 -18.51 -20.49 -1.78
C PRO A 32 -18.50 -18.96 -1.62
N SER A 33 -19.47 -18.41 -0.90
CA SER A 33 -19.54 -16.97 -0.59
C SER A 33 -18.38 -16.53 0.31
N LEU A 34 -17.99 -17.34 1.29
CA LEU A 34 -16.83 -17.09 2.15
C LEU A 34 -15.53 -17.12 1.35
N VAL A 35 -15.34 -18.12 0.47
CA VAL A 35 -14.16 -18.21 -0.39
C VAL A 35 -14.05 -16.99 -1.29
N ARG A 36 -15.14 -16.57 -1.94
CA ARG A 36 -15.18 -15.38 -2.78
C ARG A 36 -14.83 -14.09 -2.00
N SER A 37 -15.27 -14.01 -0.74
CA SER A 37 -14.95 -12.89 0.14
C SER A 37 -13.48 -12.87 0.53
N LEU A 38 -12.87 -14.03 0.80
CA LEU A 38 -11.44 -14.16 1.07
C LEU A 38 -10.60 -13.79 -0.16
N MET A 39 -11.00 -14.25 -1.35
CA MET A 39 -10.34 -13.89 -2.61
C MET A 39 -10.34 -12.38 -2.83
N ALA A 40 -11.48 -11.72 -2.58
CA ALA A 40 -11.60 -10.27 -2.69
C ALA A 40 -10.73 -9.51 -1.68
N ALA A 41 -10.68 -9.99 -0.43
CA ALA A 41 -9.81 -9.40 0.60
C ALA A 41 -8.33 -9.55 0.24
N GLN A 42 -7.92 -10.70 -0.33
CA GLN A 42 -6.54 -10.92 -0.77
C GLN A 42 -6.19 -10.03 -1.96
N ALA A 43 -7.08 -9.89 -2.95
CA ALA A 43 -6.89 -8.98 -4.07
C ALA A 43 -6.75 -7.52 -3.62
N ALA A 44 -7.53 -7.10 -2.61
CA ALA A 44 -7.40 -5.79 -2.00
C ALA A 44 -6.03 -5.60 -1.33
N LEU A 45 -5.57 -6.58 -0.54
CA LEU A 45 -4.26 -6.54 0.09
C LEU A 45 -3.10 -6.52 -0.92
N LEU A 46 -3.22 -7.23 -2.05
CA LEU A 46 -2.24 -7.19 -3.12
C LEU A 46 -2.21 -5.84 -3.83
N ALA A 47 -3.37 -5.21 -4.06
CA ALA A 47 -3.42 -3.87 -4.66
C ALA A 47 -2.74 -2.82 -3.78
N ASP A 48 -2.88 -2.93 -2.46
CA ASP A 48 -2.25 -2.02 -1.49
C ASP A 48 -0.72 -2.15 -1.44
N GLN A 49 -0.19 -3.35 -1.68
CA GLN A 49 1.25 -3.62 -1.76
C GLN A 49 1.83 -3.37 -3.16
N GLY A 50 1.03 -3.53 -4.21
CA GLY A 50 1.43 -3.41 -5.61
C GLY A 50 1.49 -1.98 -6.15
N GLY A 51 1.22 -0.96 -5.34
CA GLY A 51 1.37 0.44 -5.74
C GLY A 51 0.15 1.05 -6.43
N ALA A 52 -1.01 0.38 -6.39
CA ALA A 52 -2.25 0.92 -6.95
C ALA A 52 -2.77 2.15 -6.17
N ILE A 53 -2.22 2.42 -4.98
CA ILE A 53 -2.59 3.55 -4.13
C ILE A 53 -1.96 4.82 -4.68
N ARG A 54 -2.68 5.52 -5.57
CA ARG A 54 -2.32 6.88 -5.97
C ARG A 54 -2.79 7.88 -4.92
N THR A 55 -1.89 8.76 -4.46
CA THR A 55 -2.26 9.78 -3.47
C THR A 55 -3.17 10.86 -4.05
N GLY A 56 -3.79 11.64 -3.17
CA GLY A 56 -4.43 12.91 -3.49
C GLY A 56 -4.13 13.96 -2.42
N GLY A 57 -4.99 14.98 -2.30
CA GLY A 57 -4.84 16.03 -1.27
C GLY A 57 -4.45 17.40 -1.83
N LEU A 58 -3.73 18.21 -1.05
CA LEU A 58 -3.32 19.57 -1.39
C LEU A 58 -1.94 19.91 -0.81
N ALA A 59 -1.10 20.58 -1.61
CA ALA A 59 0.27 20.95 -1.24
C ALA A 59 1.06 19.76 -0.65
N ASN A 60 1.44 19.85 0.63
CA ASN A 60 2.22 18.83 1.32
C ASN A 60 1.36 17.86 2.16
N ALA A 61 0.03 17.98 2.09
CA ALA A 61 -0.90 17.06 2.75
C ALA A 61 -1.36 15.99 1.75
N TYR A 62 -0.75 14.80 1.84
CA TYR A 62 -1.05 13.65 1.00
C TYR A 62 -2.16 12.81 1.63
N LEU A 63 -3.08 12.34 0.79
CA LEU A 63 -4.16 11.43 1.17
C LEU A 63 -3.98 10.11 0.43
N ALA A 64 -4.03 8.99 1.13
CA ALA A 64 -4.01 7.65 0.55
C ALA A 64 -5.28 6.90 0.92
N ARG A 65 -5.84 6.15 -0.02
CA ARG A 65 -7.00 5.29 0.20
C ARG A 65 -6.62 3.87 -0.16
N THR A 66 -6.67 2.97 0.80
CA THR A 66 -6.38 1.56 0.58
C THR A 66 -7.62 0.84 0.07
N ALA A 67 -7.42 -0.26 -0.64
CA ALA A 67 -8.48 -1.16 -1.02
C ALA A 67 -8.90 -2.07 0.15
N SER A 68 -7.95 -2.46 1.01
CA SER A 68 -8.24 -3.36 2.16
C SER A 68 -8.92 -2.65 3.34
N GLY A 69 -8.81 -1.32 3.43
CA GLY A 69 -9.45 -0.51 4.48
C GLY A 69 -8.69 -0.59 5.80
N VAL A 70 -7.55 0.10 5.90
CA VAL A 70 -6.74 0.12 7.11
C VAL A 70 -7.50 0.84 8.24
N ALA A 71 -7.89 0.08 9.25
CA ALA A 71 -8.62 0.62 10.41
C ALA A 71 -7.73 1.15 11.53
N ARG A 72 -6.42 0.81 11.53
CA ARG A 72 -5.46 1.29 12.53
C ARG A 72 -4.05 1.40 11.97
N MET A 73 -3.33 2.43 12.38
CA MET A 73 -1.91 2.60 12.08
C MET A 73 -1.07 1.87 13.15
N GLY A 74 -0.75 0.61 12.89
CA GLY A 74 0.17 -0.19 13.72
C GLY A 74 1.61 -0.08 13.22
N PRO A 75 2.63 -0.10 14.11
CA PRO A 75 4.03 -0.16 13.68
C PRO A 75 4.29 -1.32 12.71
N GLY A 76 5.04 -1.07 11.65
CA GLY A 76 5.38 -2.05 10.62
C GLY A 76 4.34 -2.23 9.51
N LEU A 77 3.16 -1.58 9.59
CA LEU A 77 2.24 -1.53 8.46
C LEU A 77 2.93 -0.85 7.27
N ALA A 78 3.06 -1.57 6.16
CA ALA A 78 3.71 -1.10 4.95
C ALA A 78 2.70 -1.00 3.79
N LEU A 79 2.78 0.09 3.04
CA LEU A 79 1.95 0.38 1.87
C LEU A 79 2.85 0.90 0.74
N LEU A 80 2.60 0.49 -0.50
CA LEU A 80 3.26 1.10 -1.65
C LEU A 80 2.34 2.18 -2.20
N VAL A 81 2.78 3.43 -2.18
CA VAL A 81 2.00 4.58 -2.66
C VAL A 81 2.68 5.25 -3.84
N GLN A 82 1.88 5.69 -4.81
CA GLN A 82 2.33 6.55 -5.89
C GLN A 82 1.98 8.00 -5.56
N ALA A 83 2.99 8.86 -5.46
CA ALA A 83 2.77 10.28 -5.23
C ALA A 83 2.11 10.93 -6.45
N ASP A 84 1.01 11.65 -6.25
CA ASP A 84 0.31 12.34 -7.34
C ASP A 84 0.92 13.70 -7.69
N ARG A 85 1.76 14.23 -6.80
CA ARG A 85 2.42 15.53 -6.89
C ARG A 85 3.76 15.49 -6.16
N GLY A 86 4.60 16.49 -6.43
CA GLY A 86 5.82 16.69 -5.65
C GLY A 86 5.60 17.53 -4.39
N ASN A 87 6.50 17.40 -3.41
CA ASN A 87 6.44 18.19 -2.18
C ASN A 87 7.15 19.54 -2.35
N SER A 88 6.60 20.59 -1.74
CA SER A 88 7.21 21.92 -1.64
C SER A 88 7.67 22.26 -0.22
N GLY A 89 7.42 21.36 0.75
CA GLY A 89 7.78 21.51 2.14
C GLY A 89 7.59 20.18 2.90
N SER A 90 7.46 20.27 4.23
CA SER A 90 7.32 19.09 5.11
C SER A 90 6.01 18.33 4.82
N PRO A 91 6.07 17.07 4.35
CA PRO A 91 4.88 16.32 3.98
C PRO A 91 4.20 15.66 5.17
N THR A 92 2.89 15.46 5.03
CA THR A 92 2.07 14.59 5.88
C THR A 92 1.33 13.58 5.01
N LEU A 93 1.02 12.43 5.58
CA LEU A 93 0.22 11.39 4.94
C LEU A 93 -0.95 11.01 5.85
N ASN A 94 -2.15 11.00 5.29
CA ASN A 94 -3.36 10.51 5.92
C ASN A 94 -3.90 9.32 5.13
N VAL A 95 -3.80 8.13 5.71
CA VAL A 95 -4.30 6.88 5.13
C VAL A 95 -5.70 6.63 5.69
N ASP A 96 -6.68 6.38 4.83
CA ASP A 96 -8.04 5.96 5.19
C ASP A 96 -8.72 6.82 6.27
N SER A 97 -8.41 8.12 6.32
CA SER A 97 -8.93 9.06 7.32
C SER A 97 -8.51 8.78 8.77
N LEU A 98 -7.41 8.03 8.99
CA LEU A 98 -6.84 7.78 10.32
C LEU A 98 -6.21 9.02 10.99
N GLY A 99 -6.14 10.13 10.25
CA GLY A 99 -5.56 11.40 10.66
C GLY A 99 -4.21 11.64 10.00
N ALA A 100 -3.94 12.89 9.64
CA ALA A 100 -2.68 13.26 9.02
C ALA A 100 -1.52 13.08 9.99
N ARG A 101 -0.49 12.33 9.56
CA ARG A 101 0.75 12.10 10.32
C ARG A 101 1.96 12.59 9.55
N PRO A 102 3.05 12.99 10.23
CA PRO A 102 4.28 13.36 9.54
C PRO A 102 4.77 12.23 8.63
N TRP A 103 5.24 12.58 7.43
CA TRP A 103 5.93 11.66 6.53
C TRP A 103 7.40 12.06 6.45
N ARG A 104 8.28 11.15 6.90
CA ARG A 104 9.70 11.41 7.21
C ARG A 104 10.60 10.41 6.50
N HIS A 105 11.89 10.75 6.43
CA HIS A 105 12.89 9.75 6.10
C HIS A 105 12.93 8.66 7.18
N PHE A 106 13.52 7.50 6.89
CA PHE A 106 13.73 6.44 7.89
C PHE A 106 14.53 6.90 9.11
N ASP A 107 15.45 7.86 8.95
CA ASP A 107 16.21 8.50 10.03
C ASP A 107 15.38 9.52 10.85
N GLY A 108 14.12 9.75 10.46
CA GLY A 108 13.19 10.70 11.08
C GLY A 108 13.32 12.15 10.58
N SER A 109 14.28 12.43 9.69
CA SER A 109 14.49 13.76 9.13
C SER A 109 13.37 14.17 8.17
N VAL A 110 13.24 15.48 7.94
CA VAL A 110 12.24 16.05 7.04
C VAL A 110 12.76 15.97 5.60
N PRO A 111 12.02 15.36 4.67
CA PRO A 111 12.42 15.38 3.27
C PRO A 111 12.42 16.81 2.73
N GLN A 112 13.48 17.15 1.99
CA GLN A 112 13.62 18.46 1.35
C GLN A 112 12.53 18.66 0.29
N ALA A 113 12.26 19.92 -0.06
CA ALA A 113 11.36 20.23 -1.18
C ALA A 113 11.87 19.57 -2.48
N GLY A 114 10.96 19.00 -3.26
CA GLY A 114 11.28 18.28 -4.50
C GLY A 114 11.77 16.84 -4.31
N ARG A 115 11.88 16.33 -3.08
CA ARG A 115 12.26 14.93 -2.83
C ARG A 115 11.15 13.94 -3.17
N ILE A 116 9.91 14.32 -2.95
CA ILE A 116 8.77 13.61 -3.52
C ILE A 116 8.53 14.22 -4.90
N GLN A 117 8.44 13.38 -5.93
CA GLN A 117 8.15 13.79 -7.30
C GLN A 117 6.80 13.23 -7.73
N ALA A 118 6.12 13.90 -8.65
CA ALA A 118 4.88 13.37 -9.19
C ALA A 118 5.15 12.06 -9.95
N GLY A 119 4.40 11.00 -9.64
CA GLY A 119 4.54 9.68 -10.24
C GLY A 119 5.55 8.75 -9.55
N SER A 120 6.35 9.23 -8.59
CA SER A 120 7.28 8.39 -7.85
C SER A 120 6.54 7.43 -6.91
N PHE A 121 7.08 6.22 -6.79
CA PHE A 121 6.57 5.21 -5.86
C PHE A 121 7.42 5.19 -4.60
N HIS A 122 6.75 5.12 -3.45
CA HIS A 122 7.39 5.07 -2.14
C HIS A 122 6.80 3.93 -1.31
N LEU A 123 7.67 3.08 -0.78
CA LEU A 123 7.30 2.18 0.31
C LEU A 123 7.16 3.01 1.58
N VAL A 124 5.94 3.06 2.11
CA VAL A 124 5.60 3.85 3.29
C VAL A 124 5.33 2.91 4.44
N VAL A 125 6.11 3.05 5.52
CA VAL A 125 6.02 2.19 6.70
C VAL A 125 5.55 2.99 7.90
N ALA A 126 4.56 2.50 8.62
CA ALA A 126 4.11 3.08 9.87
C ALA A 126 5.13 2.81 10.98
N THR A 127 5.47 3.84 11.74
CA THR A 127 6.35 3.73 12.91
C THR A 127 5.99 4.79 13.96
N THR A 128 6.70 4.78 15.07
CA THR A 128 6.64 5.82 16.09
C THR A 128 8.00 6.49 16.20
N LEU A 129 8.07 7.78 15.87
CA LEU A 129 9.30 8.57 15.96
C LEU A 129 9.35 9.34 17.27
N ALA A 130 10.53 9.39 17.89
CA ALA A 130 10.75 10.19 19.09
C ALA A 130 10.43 11.67 18.82
N GLY A 131 9.65 12.30 19.70
CA GLY A 131 9.25 13.70 19.58
C GLY A 131 8.13 14.02 18.57
N LEU A 132 7.75 13.06 17.71
CA LEU A 132 6.66 13.22 16.72
C LEU A 132 5.48 12.27 16.94
N GLY A 133 5.71 11.13 17.61
CA GLY A 133 4.70 10.09 17.80
C GLY A 133 4.47 9.28 16.51
N PRO A 134 3.25 8.75 16.30
CA PRO A 134 2.92 7.96 15.11
C PRO A 134 3.22 8.72 13.82
N SER A 135 4.06 8.13 12.97
CA SER A 135 4.60 8.76 11.76
C SER A 135 4.75 7.74 10.64
N TRP A 136 4.75 8.23 9.42
CA TRP A 136 5.07 7.47 8.22
C TRP A 136 6.53 7.69 7.86
N VAL A 137 7.24 6.62 7.48
CA VAL A 137 8.63 6.70 7.03
C VAL A 137 8.82 6.05 5.67
N SER A 138 9.71 6.64 4.87
CA SER A 138 10.15 6.14 3.57
C SER A 138 11.60 6.55 3.33
N ASP A 139 12.27 5.90 2.39
CA ASP A 139 13.63 6.32 2.00
C ASP A 139 13.62 7.58 1.12
N PHE A 140 12.55 7.78 0.34
CA PHE A 140 12.40 8.83 -0.67
C PHE A 140 13.39 8.81 -1.84
N GLY A 141 14.34 7.86 -1.92
CA GLY A 141 15.10 7.57 -3.15
C GLY A 141 14.23 7.12 -4.32
N GLY A 142 13.09 6.47 -4.02
CA GLY A 142 12.13 6.03 -5.03
C GLY A 142 12.70 4.93 -5.93
N ILE A 143 11.86 3.98 -6.34
CA ILE A 143 12.29 2.94 -7.31
C ILE A 143 12.63 3.50 -8.72
N SER A 144 12.60 4.83 -8.90
CA SER A 144 12.89 5.54 -10.14
C SER A 144 14.28 6.19 -10.20
N GLU A 145 14.98 6.38 -9.06
CA GLU A 145 16.35 6.94 -9.02
C GLU A 145 17.33 5.84 -8.55
N GLY A 146 17.48 4.80 -9.37
CA GLY A 146 18.30 3.63 -9.02
C GLY A 146 19.80 3.92 -8.97
N GLU A 147 20.36 4.02 -7.76
CA GLU A 147 21.67 3.42 -7.50
C GLU A 147 21.46 1.93 -7.20
N ALA A 148 22.31 1.06 -7.76
CA ALA A 148 22.11 -0.40 -7.76
C ALA A 148 21.95 -1.03 -6.36
N GLU A 149 22.40 -0.33 -5.31
CA GLU A 149 22.27 -0.72 -3.91
C GLU A 149 20.83 -0.62 -3.38
N ASP A 150 20.09 0.41 -3.79
CA ASP A 150 18.76 0.75 -3.25
C ASP A 150 17.65 -0.15 -3.84
N ILE A 151 17.87 -0.63 -5.07
CA ILE A 151 17.03 -1.63 -5.74
C ILE A 151 17.17 -3.00 -5.05
N GLY A 152 18.35 -3.34 -4.51
CA GLY A 152 18.64 -4.64 -3.91
C GLY A 152 17.86 -4.91 -2.62
N ILE A 153 17.80 -3.93 -1.72
CA ILE A 153 17.07 -4.05 -0.44
C ILE A 153 15.55 -3.97 -0.68
N THR A 154 15.11 -3.09 -1.57
CA THR A 154 13.70 -2.89 -1.89
C THR A 154 13.11 -4.10 -2.64
N THR A 155 13.85 -4.73 -3.57
CA THR A 155 13.40 -5.94 -4.28
C THR A 155 13.32 -7.15 -3.34
N ALA A 156 14.28 -7.32 -2.42
CA ALA A 156 14.28 -8.42 -1.46
C ALA A 156 13.11 -8.33 -0.45
N LEU A 157 12.71 -7.12 -0.07
CA LEU A 157 11.59 -6.87 0.85
C LEU A 157 10.21 -6.87 0.18
N ILE A 158 10.11 -6.44 -1.09
CA ILE A 158 8.84 -6.37 -1.83
C ILE A 158 8.45 -7.73 -2.43
N PHE A 159 9.40 -8.53 -2.92
CA PHE A 159 9.08 -9.77 -3.63
C PHE A 159 9.23 -11.04 -2.80
N GLY A 160 9.93 -10.98 -1.66
CA GLY A 160 10.30 -12.18 -0.91
C GLY A 160 11.25 -13.06 -1.73
N GLY A 161 12.32 -13.55 -1.11
CA GLY A 161 13.15 -14.55 -1.74
C GLY A 161 12.33 -15.76 -2.19
N ILE A 162 12.69 -16.26 -3.38
CA ILE A 162 12.45 -17.59 -3.97
C ILE A 162 11.91 -18.63 -2.99
#